data_AF-A0A3M3QCE1-F1
#
_entry.id   AF-A0A3M3QCE1-F1
#
_cell.length_a   1.000
_cell.length_b   1.000
_cell.length_c   1.000
_cell.angle_alpha   90.00
_cell.angle_beta   90.00
_cell.angle_gamma   90.00
#
_symmetry.space_group_name_H-M   'P 1'
#
loop_
_entity.id
_entity.type
_entity.pdbx_description
1 polymer ?
#
loop_
_entity_poly.entity_id
_entity_poly.type
_entity_poly.pdbx_seq_one_letter_code
_entity_poly.pdbx_strand_id
1 'polypeptide(L)' 'MATRNVVLTPHQEQVIHDLVQSGRYQNASEVMREGLRLLEQRVAEDTAKVEALRQATSIGLMDLERGRFTQLNKGDLEH' A
#
# COMPACT_ATOMS: atom_id res chain seq x y z
N MET A 1 11.41 4.89 -25.16
CA MET A 1 11.19 5.11 -23.70
C MET A 1 12.33 5.97 -23.17
N ALA A 2 12.05 6.81 -22.17
CA ALA A 2 13.11 7.52 -21.45
C ALA A 2 13.91 6.53 -20.58
N THR A 3 15.22 6.71 -20.50
CA THR A 3 16.13 5.87 -19.69
C THR A 3 16.65 6.66 -18.50
N ARG A 4 16.88 5.96 -17.38
CA ARG A 4 17.59 6.50 -16.21
C ARG A 4 18.59 5.46 -15.70
N ASN A 5 19.75 5.94 -15.28
CA ASN A 5 20.74 5.13 -14.57
C ASN A 5 20.39 5.10 -13.09
N VAL A 6 20.47 3.92 -12.48
CA VAL A 6 20.23 3.69 -11.05
C VAL A 6 21.39 2.89 -10.49
N VAL A 7 21.75 3.17 -9.25
CA VAL A 7 22.75 2.38 -8.52
C VAL A 7 22.01 1.30 -7.75
N LEU A 8 22.39 0.05 -7.98
CA LEU A 8 21.82 -1.12 -7.29
C LEU A 8 22.76 -1.58 -6.19
N THR A 9 22.18 -2.08 -5.10
CA THR A 9 22.93 -2.85 -4.12
C THR A 9 23.24 -4.25 -4.69
N PRO A 10 24.27 -4.95 -4.17
CA PRO A 10 24.59 -6.31 -4.63
C PRO A 10 23.40 -7.27 -4.53
N HIS A 11 22.56 -7.12 -3.51
CA HIS A 11 21.35 -7.92 -3.35
C HIS A 11 20.31 -7.64 -4.45
N GLN A 12 20.09 -6.37 -4.79
CA GLN A 12 19.13 -6.00 -5.84
C GLN A 12 19.58 -6.49 -7.21
N GLU A 13 20.88 -6.40 -7.49
CA GLU A 13 21.46 -6.95 -8.71
C GLU A 13 21.24 -8.46 -8.81
N GLN A 14 21.50 -9.20 -7.73
CA GLN A 14 21.26 -10.65 -7.69
C GLN A 14 19.79 -11.00 -7.94
N VAL A 15 18.85 -10.31 -7.28
CA VAL A 15 17.42 -10.55 -7.47
C VAL A 15 17.01 -10.31 -8.92
N ILE A 16 17.47 -9.21 -9.54
CA ILE A 16 17.18 -8.92 -10.94
C ILE A 16 17.80 -9.98 -11.85
N HIS A 17 19.04 -10.38 -11.57
CA HIS A 17 19.75 -11.41 -12.32
C HIS A 17 18.98 -12.74 -12.30
N ASP A 18 18.60 -13.24 -11.13
CA ASP A 18 17.88 -14.51 -10.98
C ASP A 18 16.52 -14.49 -11.70
N LEU A 19 15.80 -13.37 -11.59
CA LEU A 19 14.51 -13.18 -12.24
C LEU A 19 14.62 -13.18 -13.78
N VAL A 20 15.68 -12.60 -14.32
CA VAL A 20 15.95 -12.63 -15.76
C VAL A 20 16.45 -14.01 -16.21
N GLN A 21 17.39 -14.62 -15.48
CA GLN A 21 17.92 -15.94 -15.80
C GLN A 21 16.85 -17.05 -15.77
N SER A 22 15.88 -16.93 -14.87
CA SER A 22 14.72 -17.85 -14.83
C SER A 22 13.82 -17.78 -16.07
N GLY A 23 13.99 -16.76 -16.91
CA GLY A 23 13.13 -16.49 -18.07
C GLY A 23 11.80 -15.82 -17.72
N ARG A 24 11.53 -15.54 -16.44
CA ARG A 24 10.31 -14.85 -16.00
C ARG A 24 10.22 -13.42 -16.55
N TYR A 25 11.36 -12.77 -16.75
CA TYR A 25 11.46 -11.45 -17.35
C TYR A 25 12.54 -11.46 -18.42
N GLN A 26 12.35 -10.71 -19.51
CA GLN A 26 13.31 -10.67 -20.62
C GLN A 26 14.56 -9.84 -20.28
N ASN A 27 14.42 -8.85 -19.40
CA ASN A 27 15.50 -7.92 -19.07
C ASN A 27 15.25 -7.20 -17.73
N ALA A 28 16.29 -6.56 -17.21
CA ALA A 28 16.24 -5.79 -15.97
C ALA A 28 15.19 -4.66 -16.02
N SER A 29 15.00 -4.01 -17.18
CA SER A 29 14.03 -2.92 -17.28
C SER A 29 12.58 -3.39 -17.08
N GLU A 30 12.25 -4.62 -17.44
CA GLU A 30 10.94 -5.21 -17.13
C GLU A 30 10.77 -5.46 -15.64
N VAL A 31 11.77 -6.04 -14.98
CA VAL A 31 11.77 -6.25 -13.52
C VAL A 31 11.58 -4.93 -12.79
N MET A 32 12.33 -3.89 -13.20
CA MET A 32 12.24 -2.56 -12.59
C MET A 32 10.87 -1.90 -12.82
N ARG A 33 10.27 -2.05 -14.00
CA ARG A 33 8.93 -1.52 -14.26
C ARG A 33 7.85 -2.21 -13.43
N GLU A 34 7.92 -3.53 -13.30
CA GLU A 34 6.97 -4.26 -12.44
C GLU A 34 7.17 -3.91 -10.96
N GLY A 35 8.43 -3.78 -10.52
CA GLY A 35 8.75 -3.29 -9.18
C GLY A 35 8.17 -1.89 -8.91
N LEU A 36 8.25 -0.98 -9.89
CA LEU A 36 7.65 0.35 -9.79
C LEU A 36 6.11 0.28 -9.75
N ARG A 37 5.49 -0.58 -10.58
CA ARG A 37 4.03 -0.78 -10.59
C ARG A 37 3.53 -1.26 -9.22
N LEU A 38 4.25 -2.18 -8.58
CA LEU A 38 3.94 -2.68 -7.24
C LEU A 38 4.07 -1.58 -6.18
N LEU A 39 5.10 -0.73 -6.30
CA LEU A 39 5.28 0.42 -5.42
C LEU A 39 4.13 1.43 -5.57
N GLU A 40 3.78 1.78 -6.81
CA GLU A 40 2.66 2.68 -7.11
C GLU A 40 1.34 2.16 -6.56
N GLN A 41 1.06 0.87 -6.74
CA GLN A 41 -0.13 0.22 -6.19
C GLN A 41 -0.16 0.33 -4.66
N ARG A 42 0.95 0.04 -3.98
CA ARG A 42 1.03 0.14 -2.52
C ARG A 42 0.80 1.57 -2.03
N VAL A 43 1.40 2.56 -2.70
CA VAL A 43 1.21 3.98 -2.36
C VAL A 43 -0.27 4.39 -2.54
N ALA A 44 -0.91 3.94 -3.62
CA ALA A 44 -2.33 4.19 -3.85
C ALA A 44 -3.22 3.55 -2.77
N GLU A 45 -2.95 2.29 -2.42
CA GLU A 45 -3.67 1.57 -1.36
C GLU A 45 -3.53 2.27 0.00
N ASP A 46 -2.31 2.67 0.38
CA ASP A 46 -2.06 3.33 1.66
C ASP A 46 -2.72 4.71 1.72
N THR A 47 -2.73 5.45 0.61
CA THR A 47 -3.46 6.72 0.48
C THR A 47 -4.96 6.51 0.65
N ALA A 48 -5.53 5.50 -0.02
CA ALA A 48 -6.96 5.18 0.07
C ALA A 48 -7.36 4.76 1.49
N LYS A 49 -6.54 3.98 2.19
CA LYS A 49 -6.79 3.59 3.59
C LYS A 49 -6.86 4.80 4.50
N VAL A 50 -5.91 5.72 4.41
CA VAL A 50 -5.89 6.94 5.23
C VAL A 50 -7.14 7.78 4.96
N GLU A 51 -7.53 7.93 3.70
CA GLU A 51 -8.73 8.68 3.33
C GLU A 51 -10.01 8.03 3.87
N ALA A 52 -10.13 6.70 3.76
CA ALA A 52 -11.26 5.97 4.31
C ALA A 52 -11.36 6.13 5.84
N LEU A 53 -10.24 6.09 6.56
CA LEU A 53 -10.20 6.31 8.01
C LEU A 53 -10.61 7.74 8.39
N ARG A 54 -10.16 8.74 7.62
CA ARG A 54 -10.57 10.15 7.83
C ARG A 54 -12.07 10.33 7.62
N GLN A 55 -12.62 9.74 6.56
CA GLN A 55 -14.06 9.78 6.27
C GLN A 55 -14.87 9.10 7.37
N ALA A 56 -14.48 7.88 7.78
CA ALA A 56 -15.14 7.15 8.86
C ALA A 56 -15.10 7.94 10.18
N THR A 57 -13.97 8.57 10.50
CA THR A 57 -13.82 9.43 11.68
C THR A 57 -14.75 10.64 11.60
N SER A 58 -14.80 11.33 10.45
CA SER A 58 -15.68 12.49 10.25
C SER A 58 -17.15 12.12 10.40
N ILE A 59 -17.57 10.98 9.83
CA ILE A 59 -18.93 10.46 9.98
C ILE A 59 -19.23 10.18 11.46
N GLY A 60 -18.32 9.49 12.16
CA GLY A 60 -18.48 9.19 13.59
C GLY A 60 -18.61 10.46 14.44
N LEU A 61 -17.81 11.50 14.17
CA LEU A 61 -17.92 12.79 14.87
C LEU A 61 -19.26 13.47 14.60
N MET A 62 -19.74 13.48 13.36
CA MET A 62 -21.07 14.03 13.03
C MET A 62 -22.22 13.25 13.70
N ASP A 63 -22.08 11.93 13.82
CA ASP A 63 -23.03 11.08 14.53
C ASP A 63 -23.04 11.39 16.03
N LEU A 64 -21.87 11.57 16.64
CA LEU A 64 -21.73 12.00 18.04
C LEU A 64 -22.41 13.36 18.29
N GLU A 65 -22.14 14.37 17.46
CA GLU A 65 -22.75 15.70 17.57
C GLU A 65 -24.28 15.67 17.45
N ARG A 66 -24.82 14.71 16.67
CA ARG A 66 -26.26 14.52 16.48
C ARG A 66 -26.90 13.56 17.48
N GLY A 67 -26.14 13.09 18.48
CA GLY A 67 -26.63 12.13 19.47
C GLY A 67 -26.92 10.74 18.91
N ARG A 68 -26.40 10.40 17.73
CA ARG A 68 -26.56 9.08 17.08
C ARG A 68 -25.47 8.11 17.54
N PHE A 69 -25.44 7.83 18.83
CA PHE A 69 -24.53 6.84 19.41
C PHE A 69 -25.23 6.05 20.51
N THR A 70 -24.69 4.88 20.83
CA THR A 70 -25.08 4.12 22.02
C THR A 70 -23.91 4.11 22.98
N GLN A 71 -24.14 4.50 24.23
CA GLN A 71 -23.13 4.40 25.27
C GLN A 71 -23.04 2.96 25.75
N LEU A 72 -21.87 2.35 25.60
CA LEU A 72 -21.59 0.99 26.05
C LEU A 72 -20.65 1.05 27.25
N ASN A 73 -21.01 0.39 28.33
CA ASN A 73 -20.13 0.15 29.47
C ASN A 73 -19.40 -1.17 29.28
N LYS A 74 -18.32 -1.39 30.05
CA LYS A 74 -17.52 -2.62 29.96
C LYS A 74 -18.36 -3.89 30.17
N GLY A 75 -19.39 -3.85 31.03
CA GLY A 75 -20.30 -4.98 31.27
C GLY A 75 -21.29 -5.25 30.13
N ASP A 76 -21.48 -4.30 29.21
CA ASP A 76 -22.35 -4.45 28.03
C ASP A 76 -21.62 -5.15 26.87
N LEU A 77 -20.30 -5.36 26.99
CA LEU A 77 -19.43 -5.97 25.97
C LEU A 77 -19.14 -7.46 26.23
N GLU A 78 -19.61 -8.00 27.36
CA GLU A 78 -19.45 -9.41 27.72
C GLU A 78 -20.67 -10.20 27.23
N HIS A 79 -20.46 -11.00 26.18
CA HIS A 79 -21.35 -12.09 25.74
C HIS A 79 -20.65 -13.43 25.94
#